data_AF-A0A1H0BK81-F1
#
_entry.id   AF-A0A1H0BK81-F1
#
_cell.length_a   1.000
_cell.length_b   1.000
_cell.length_c   1.000
_cell.angle_alpha   90.00
_cell.angle_beta   90.00
_cell.angle_gamma   90.00
#
_symmetry.space_group_name_H-M   'P 1'
#
loop_
_entity.id
_entity.type
_entity.pdbx_description
1 polymer ?
#
loop_
_entity_poly.entity_id
_entity_poly.type
_entity_poly.pdbx_seq_one_letter_code
_entity_poly.pdbx_strand_id
1 'polypeptide(L)'
;METENKVRGYIRVGHLVYIIIIAVIVLAFFLVYAFGGSENANTTIGTASTVSSLILSVIAIVMTLIDVAGQRQSIMDLKETAEKLEESNVSAGNLIKDLITQIADLQDTREQMVNSVVGIVTETMNEVKEGNDRQKKLLENIKSLVENEKYDDVKRIIENAKTDEIELPNMANIIPEMKVHKMLPQGLYDKAKKHLRSNFRENHAFMHDEFMRYLSLVFFRESRSNLNHLYLKLLKDNLIKESLTPTGDIEITLNKKLFM
;
A
#
# COMPACT_ATOMS: atom_id res chain seq x y z
N MET A 1 -8.88 -46.79 -5.58
CA MET A 1 -7.47 -47.01 -5.95
C MET A 1 -6.62 -46.19 -5.01
N GLU A 2 -6.24 -46.79 -3.88
CA GLU A 2 -5.34 -46.16 -2.90
C GLU A 2 -3.90 -46.34 -3.40
N THR A 3 -3.18 -45.23 -3.49
CA THR A 3 -1.77 -45.20 -3.87
C THR A 3 -0.91 -45.45 -2.63
N GLU A 4 -0.38 -46.67 -2.54
CA GLU A 4 0.57 -47.10 -1.55
C GLU A 4 1.87 -46.25 -1.66
N ASN A 5 2.03 -45.29 -0.75
CA ASN A 5 3.18 -44.39 -0.73
C ASN A 5 4.37 -45.11 -0.06
N LYS A 6 5.10 -45.88 -0.88
CA LYS A 6 6.28 -46.64 -0.45
C LYS A 6 7.42 -45.66 -0.16
N VAL A 7 7.58 -45.29 1.11
CA VAL A 7 8.68 -44.46 1.62
C VAL A 7 10.01 -45.16 1.30
N ARG A 8 10.67 -44.73 0.22
CA ARG A 8 12.05 -45.12 -0.07
C ARG A 8 12.92 -44.51 1.02
N GLY A 9 13.46 -45.35 1.89
CA GLY A 9 14.44 -44.95 2.89
C GLY A 9 15.69 -44.41 2.20
N TYR A 10 15.80 -43.09 2.10
CA TYR A 10 17.03 -42.44 1.70
C TYR A 10 18.06 -42.65 2.81
N ILE A 11 19.06 -43.50 2.56
CA ILE A 11 20.25 -43.55 3.41
C ILE A 11 20.88 -42.17 3.32
N ARG A 12 20.85 -41.41 4.42
CA ARG A 12 21.50 -40.09 4.49
C ARG A 12 22.95 -40.24 4.04
N VAL A 13 23.41 -39.34 3.18
CA VAL A 13 24.76 -39.32 2.59
C VAL A 13 25.85 -39.59 3.63
N GLY A 14 25.67 -39.10 4.87
CA GLY A 14 26.55 -39.40 6.00
C GLY A 14 26.77 -40.90 6.26
N HIS A 15 25.71 -41.72 6.27
CA HIS A 15 25.84 -43.16 6.49
C HIS A 15 26.59 -43.87 5.35
N LEU A 16 26.43 -43.41 4.11
CA LEU A 16 27.14 -43.96 2.97
C LEU A 16 28.64 -43.62 3.04
N VAL A 17 28.98 -42.38 3.45
CA VAL A 17 30.37 -41.98 3.73
C VAL A 17 30.98 -42.83 4.85
N TYR A 18 30.26 -43.06 5.94
CA TYR A 18 30.73 -43.94 7.02
C TYR A 18 31.00 -45.38 6.55
N ILE A 19 30.10 -45.96 5.75
CA ILE A 19 30.27 -47.32 5.22
C ILE A 19 31.51 -47.40 4.31
N ILE A 20 31.75 -46.39 3.47
CA ILE A 20 32.94 -46.34 2.60
C ILE A 20 34.22 -46.25 3.44
N ILE A 21 34.26 -45.38 4.46
CA ILE A 21 35.43 -45.23 5.33
C ILE A 21 35.72 -46.54 6.06
N ILE A 22 34.70 -47.21 6.61
CA ILE A 22 34.86 -48.50 7.29
C ILE A 22 35.37 -49.56 6.33
N ALA A 23 34.82 -49.64 5.11
CA ALA A 23 35.27 -50.60 4.10
C ALA A 23 36.76 -50.39 3.74
N VAL A 24 37.20 -49.14 3.63
CA VAL A 24 38.60 -48.80 3.31
C VAL A 24 39.55 -49.15 4.46
N ILE A 25 39.16 -48.91 5.71
CA ILE A 25 39.94 -49.31 6.89
C ILE A 25 40.08 -50.83 6.95
N VAL A 26 38.99 -51.56 6.73
CA VAL A 26 39.01 -53.04 6.70
C VAL A 26 39.91 -53.56 5.58
N LEU A 27 39.83 -52.97 4.39
CA LEU A 27 40.64 -53.37 3.24
C LEU A 27 42.14 -53.07 3.47
N ALA A 28 42.47 -51.93 4.07
CA ALA A 28 43.84 -51.59 4.49
C ALA A 28 44.38 -52.59 5.54
N PHE A 29 43.55 -52.98 6.51
CA PHE A 29 43.88 -54.02 7.49
C PHE A 29 44.18 -55.37 6.82
N PHE A 30 43.34 -55.78 5.86
CA PHE A 30 43.57 -57.00 5.08
C PHE A 30 44.87 -56.95 4.29
N LEU A 31 45.22 -55.80 3.69
CA LEU A 31 46.48 -55.64 2.95
C LEU A 31 47.70 -55.71 3.88
N VAL A 32 47.66 -55.04 5.03
CA VAL A 32 48.75 -55.11 6.01
C VAL A 32 48.88 -56.52 6.58
N TYR A 33 47.76 -57.21 6.85
CA TYR A 33 47.78 -58.60 7.31
C TYR A 33 48.35 -59.56 6.24
N ALA A 34 47.95 -59.40 4.98
CA ALA A 34 48.38 -60.28 3.90
C ALA A 34 49.86 -60.08 3.50
N PHE A 35 50.39 -58.86 3.61
CA PHE A 35 51.73 -58.51 3.11
C PHE A 35 52.74 -58.10 4.20
N GLY A 36 52.32 -57.90 5.45
CA GLY A 36 53.17 -57.41 6.54
C GLY A 36 54.11 -58.43 7.19
N GLY A 37 54.01 -59.71 6.81
CA GLY A 37 54.79 -60.80 7.40
C GLY A 37 56.10 -61.16 6.71
N SER A 38 56.49 -60.49 5.61
CA SER A 38 57.70 -60.86 4.85
C SER A 38 58.94 -60.10 5.34
N GLU A 39 60.02 -60.83 5.68
CA GLU A 39 61.31 -60.33 6.21
C GLU A 39 62.15 -59.48 5.22
N ASN A 40 61.59 -59.10 4.06
CA ASN A 40 62.30 -58.39 2.99
C ASN A 40 61.91 -56.90 2.96
N ALA A 41 62.86 -56.01 3.24
CA ALA A 41 62.62 -54.54 3.22
C ALA A 41 62.08 -54.01 1.87
N ASN A 42 62.41 -54.67 0.76
CA ASN A 42 61.96 -54.29 -0.57
C ASN A 42 60.46 -54.60 -0.81
N THR A 43 59.94 -55.70 -0.26
CA THR A 43 58.51 -56.03 -0.36
C THR A 43 57.67 -55.11 0.53
N THR A 44 58.17 -54.76 1.72
CA THR A 44 57.50 -53.82 2.63
C THR A 44 57.33 -52.42 2.02
N ILE A 45 58.35 -51.91 1.30
CA ILE A 45 58.26 -50.61 0.61
C ILE A 45 57.26 -50.67 -0.56
N GLY A 46 57.29 -51.74 -1.36
CA GLY A 46 56.33 -51.96 -2.44
C GLY A 46 54.89 -51.98 -1.93
N THR A 47 54.63 -52.74 -0.88
CA THR A 47 53.31 -52.82 -0.23
C THR A 47 52.88 -51.47 0.37
N ALA A 48 53.77 -50.74 1.03
CA ALA A 48 53.46 -49.42 1.58
C ALA A 48 53.07 -48.40 0.48
N SER A 49 53.72 -48.49 -0.68
CA SER A 49 53.38 -47.68 -1.86
C SER A 49 51.99 -48.03 -2.40
N THR A 50 51.66 -49.31 -2.52
CA THR A 50 50.33 -49.77 -2.94
C THR A 50 49.23 -49.32 -1.98
N VAL A 51 49.46 -49.43 -0.67
CA VAL A 51 48.50 -48.97 0.35
C VAL A 51 48.31 -47.45 0.30
N SER A 52 49.40 -46.69 0.15
CA SER A 52 49.33 -45.23 0.03
C SER A 52 48.57 -44.78 -1.23
N SER A 53 48.79 -45.46 -2.37
CA SER A 53 48.05 -45.22 -3.61
C SER A 53 46.56 -45.51 -3.47
N LEU A 54 46.20 -46.59 -2.77
CA LEU A 54 44.81 -46.94 -2.51
C LEU A 54 44.13 -45.87 -1.64
N ILE A 55 44.80 -45.39 -0.59
CA ILE A 55 44.26 -44.32 0.27
C ILE A 55 44.06 -43.03 -0.53
N LEU A 56 45.03 -42.64 -1.37
CA LEU A 56 44.92 -41.45 -2.24
C LEU A 56 43.76 -41.56 -3.23
N SER A 57 43.56 -42.75 -3.83
CA SER A 57 42.45 -43.00 -4.74
C SER A 57 41.09 -42.85 -4.04
N VAL A 58 40.98 -43.36 -2.82
CA VAL A 58 39.76 -43.22 -2.01
C VAL A 58 39.46 -41.75 -1.69
N ILE A 59 40.47 -40.99 -1.26
CA ILE A 59 40.30 -39.56 -0.95
C ILE A 59 39.80 -38.79 -2.20
N ALA A 60 40.36 -39.09 -3.37
CA ALA A 60 39.94 -38.47 -4.63
C ALA A 60 38.47 -38.79 -4.99
N ILE A 61 38.03 -40.04 -4.79
CA ILE A 61 36.63 -40.44 -5.01
C ILE A 61 35.71 -39.70 -4.02
N VAL A 62 36.09 -39.64 -2.75
CA VAL A 62 35.29 -38.96 -1.70
C VAL A 62 35.15 -37.47 -2.00
N MET A 63 36.24 -36.79 -2.37
CA MET A 63 36.21 -35.36 -2.74
C MET A 63 35.26 -35.11 -3.92
N THR A 64 35.35 -35.95 -4.96
CA THR A 64 34.45 -35.86 -6.12
C THR A 64 32.98 -36.05 -5.74
N LEU A 65 32.67 -37.00 -4.84
CA LEU A 65 31.30 -37.24 -4.40
C LEU A 65 30.75 -36.08 -3.55
N ILE A 66 31.57 -35.48 -2.69
CA ILE A 66 31.19 -34.30 -1.90
C ILE A 66 30.86 -33.13 -2.82
N ASP A 67 31.71 -32.88 -3.83
CA ASP A 67 31.51 -31.79 -4.79
C ASP A 67 30.23 -31.98 -5.62
N VAL A 68 30.00 -33.19 -6.14
CA VAL A 68 28.78 -33.51 -6.92
C VAL A 68 27.52 -33.42 -6.06
N ALA A 69 27.57 -33.86 -4.80
CA ALA A 69 26.46 -33.73 -3.87
C ALA A 69 26.15 -32.26 -3.54
N GLY A 70 27.20 -31.45 -3.32
CA GLY A 70 27.07 -30.00 -3.10
C GLY A 70 26.44 -29.29 -4.31
N GLN A 71 26.88 -29.60 -5.52
CA GLN A 71 26.30 -29.04 -6.75
C GLN A 71 24.82 -29.42 -6.92
N ARG A 72 24.45 -30.67 -6.63
CA ARG A 72 23.05 -31.12 -6.75
C ARG A 72 22.13 -30.39 -5.77
N GLN A 73 22.59 -30.13 -4.54
CA GLN A 73 21.81 -29.35 -3.57
C GLN A 73 21.61 -27.92 -4.07
N SER A 74 22.67 -27.26 -4.54
CA SER A 74 22.56 -25.91 -5.11
C SER A 74 21.61 -25.83 -6.30
N ILE A 75 21.59 -26.83 -7.18
CA ILE A 75 20.63 -26.88 -8.30
C ILE A 75 19.19 -27.01 -7.80
N MET A 76 18.96 -27.80 -6.76
CA MET A 76 17.63 -27.96 -6.16
C MET A 76 17.15 -26.65 -5.52
N ASP A 77 18.02 -25.96 -4.78
CA ASP A 77 17.71 -24.67 -4.15
C ASP A 77 17.46 -23.57 -5.20
N LEU A 78 18.24 -23.57 -6.30
CA LEU A 78 18.01 -22.67 -7.43
C LEU A 78 16.68 -22.94 -8.13
N LYS A 79 16.32 -24.22 -8.29
CA LYS A 79 15.03 -24.60 -8.87
C LYS A 79 13.87 -24.13 -7.99
N GLU A 80 13.93 -24.35 -6.68
CA GLU A 80 12.91 -23.88 -5.74
C GLU A 80 12.81 -22.35 -5.75
N THR A 81 13.94 -21.66 -5.82
CA THR A 81 13.98 -20.19 -5.92
C THR A 81 13.36 -19.70 -7.23
N ALA A 82 13.64 -20.38 -8.34
CA ALA A 82 13.06 -20.05 -9.64
C ALA A 82 11.54 -20.24 -9.66
N GLU A 83 11.04 -21.34 -9.09
CA GLU A 83 9.61 -21.61 -8.95
C GLU A 83 8.91 -20.54 -8.09
N LYS A 84 9.49 -20.17 -6.94
CA LYS A 84 8.97 -19.08 -6.09
C LYS A 84 8.98 -17.73 -6.80
N LEU A 85 10.02 -17.47 -7.59
CA LEU A 85 10.12 -16.23 -8.36
C LEU A 85 9.06 -16.17 -9.46
N GLU A 86 8.81 -17.28 -10.15
CA GLU A 86 7.75 -17.40 -11.15
C GLU A 86 6.37 -17.16 -10.52
N GLU A 87 6.07 -17.82 -9.39
CA GLU A 87 4.83 -17.61 -8.65
C GLU A 87 4.64 -16.15 -8.21
N SER A 88 5.71 -15.54 -7.67
CA SER A 88 5.72 -14.12 -7.29
C SER A 88 5.45 -13.22 -8.50
N ASN A 89 6.03 -13.53 -9.66
CA ASN A 89 5.86 -12.74 -10.88
C ASN A 89 4.44 -12.87 -11.44
N VAL A 90 3.83 -14.06 -11.38
CA VAL A 90 2.42 -14.28 -11.72
C VAL A 90 1.51 -13.48 -10.78
N SER A 91 1.77 -13.52 -9.48
CA SER A 91 1.02 -12.74 -8.49
C SER A 91 1.12 -11.24 -8.74
N ALA A 92 2.33 -10.73 -9.00
CA ALA A 92 2.55 -9.34 -9.38
C ALA A 92 1.79 -8.95 -10.67
N GLY A 93 1.79 -9.83 -11.69
CA GLY A 93 1.03 -9.64 -12.91
C GLY A 93 -0.48 -9.54 -12.68
N ASN A 94 -1.03 -10.37 -11.79
CA ASN A 94 -2.44 -10.30 -11.41
C ASN A 94 -2.77 -9.00 -10.67
N LEU A 95 -1.92 -8.58 -9.72
CA LEU A 95 -2.09 -7.30 -9.01
C LEU A 95 -2.06 -6.10 -9.97
N ILE A 96 -1.17 -6.11 -10.97
CA ILE A 96 -1.12 -5.07 -12.00
C ILE A 96 -2.44 -5.04 -12.79
N LYS A 97 -2.95 -6.21 -13.18
CA LYS A 97 -4.22 -6.31 -13.90
C LYS A 97 -5.38 -5.76 -13.07
N ASP A 98 -5.46 -6.12 -11.80
CA ASP A 98 -6.50 -5.62 -10.88
C ASP A 98 -6.41 -4.11 -10.69
N LEU A 99 -5.19 -3.55 -10.60
CA LEU A 99 -4.97 -2.10 -10.53
C LEU A 99 -5.43 -1.40 -11.81
N ILE A 100 -5.16 -1.97 -12.99
CA ILE A 100 -5.64 -1.42 -14.25
C ILE A 100 -7.18 -1.38 -14.28
N THR A 101 -7.84 -2.45 -13.86
CA THR A 101 -9.31 -2.50 -13.76
C THR A 101 -9.84 -1.44 -12.78
N GLN A 102 -9.25 -1.31 -11.59
CA GLN A 102 -9.66 -0.29 -10.63
C GLN A 102 -9.45 1.14 -11.14
N ILE A 103 -8.40 1.39 -11.93
CA ILE A 103 -8.18 2.69 -12.57
C ILE A 103 -9.28 2.97 -13.59
N ALA A 104 -9.69 1.98 -14.38
CA ALA A 104 -10.79 2.14 -15.33
C ALA A 104 -12.11 2.47 -14.59
N ASP A 105 -12.45 1.73 -13.54
CA ASP A 105 -13.65 1.98 -12.73
C ASP A 105 -13.64 3.40 -12.10
N LEU A 106 -12.45 3.86 -11.67
CA LEU A 106 -12.28 5.21 -11.15
C LEU A 106 -12.45 6.29 -12.22
N GLN A 107 -12.02 6.03 -13.46
CA GLN A 107 -12.23 6.94 -14.58
C GLN A 107 -13.71 7.05 -14.92
N ASP A 108 -14.43 5.94 -14.98
CA ASP A 108 -15.87 5.91 -15.21
C ASP A 108 -16.62 6.65 -14.09
N THR A 109 -16.25 6.40 -12.82
CA THR A 109 -16.83 7.09 -11.67
C THR A 109 -16.56 8.60 -11.73
N ARG A 110 -15.35 9.00 -12.12
CA ARG A 110 -14.99 10.41 -12.31
C ARG A 110 -15.86 11.05 -13.39
N GLU A 111 -16.05 10.39 -14.52
CA GLU A 111 -16.87 10.89 -15.62
C GLU A 111 -18.34 11.06 -15.18
N GLN A 112 -18.91 10.07 -14.50
CA GLN A 112 -20.25 10.17 -13.93
C GLN A 112 -20.38 11.33 -12.93
N MET A 113 -19.37 11.54 -12.08
CA MET A 113 -19.38 12.64 -11.11
C MET A 113 -19.28 13.99 -11.80
N VAL A 114 -18.42 14.13 -12.82
CA VAL A 114 -18.31 15.36 -13.63
C VAL A 114 -19.64 15.64 -14.33
N ASN A 115 -20.26 14.64 -14.96
CA ASN A 115 -21.55 14.82 -15.63
C ASN A 115 -22.65 15.21 -14.65
N SER A 116 -22.66 14.63 -13.44
CA SER A 116 -23.61 14.99 -12.39
C SER A 116 -23.41 16.44 -11.92
N VAL A 117 -22.17 16.86 -11.68
CA VAL A 117 -21.84 18.23 -11.29
C VAL A 117 -22.22 19.22 -12.39
N VAL A 118 -21.91 18.92 -13.65
CA VAL A 118 -22.31 19.76 -14.79
C VAL A 118 -23.83 19.87 -14.87
N GLY A 119 -24.57 18.78 -14.64
CA GLY A 119 -26.04 18.80 -14.57
C GLY A 119 -26.56 19.76 -13.50
N ILE A 120 -26.08 19.61 -12.26
CA ILE A 120 -26.45 20.47 -11.13
C ILE A 120 -26.10 21.93 -11.40
N VAL A 121 -24.90 22.21 -11.91
CA VAL A 121 -24.47 23.58 -12.22
C VAL A 121 -25.35 24.19 -13.31
N THR A 122 -25.71 23.42 -14.34
CA THR A 122 -26.57 23.90 -15.43
C THR A 122 -27.98 24.18 -14.94
N GLU A 123 -28.55 23.31 -14.10
CA GLU A 123 -29.85 23.48 -13.47
C GLU A 123 -29.87 24.71 -12.56
N THR A 124 -28.89 24.82 -11.66
CA THR A 124 -28.72 25.99 -10.78
C THR A 124 -28.56 27.28 -11.58
N MET A 125 -27.79 27.25 -12.67
CA MET A 125 -27.58 28.43 -13.51
C MET A 125 -28.84 28.85 -14.27
N ASN A 126 -29.71 27.90 -14.63
CA ASN A 126 -31.02 28.18 -15.21
C ASN A 126 -31.97 28.79 -14.17
N GLU A 127 -32.02 28.22 -12.96
CA GLU A 127 -32.82 28.77 -11.85
C GLU A 127 -32.40 30.21 -11.48
N VAL A 128 -31.09 30.47 -11.41
CA VAL A 128 -30.55 31.80 -11.15
C VAL A 128 -30.91 32.78 -12.26
N LYS A 129 -30.85 32.36 -13.54
CA LYS A 129 -31.27 33.20 -14.67
C LYS A 129 -32.76 33.54 -14.60
N GLU A 130 -33.61 32.55 -14.34
CA GLU A 130 -35.05 32.77 -14.20
C GLU A 130 -35.39 33.71 -13.03
N GLY A 131 -34.71 33.55 -11.90
CA GLY A 131 -34.83 34.46 -10.75
C GLY A 131 -34.43 35.89 -11.10
N ASN A 132 -33.32 36.06 -11.83
CA ASN A 132 -32.83 37.36 -12.24
C ASN A 132 -33.76 38.06 -13.25
N ASP A 133 -34.34 37.29 -14.17
CA ASP A 133 -35.35 37.80 -15.13
C ASP A 133 -36.65 38.22 -14.42
N ARG A 134 -37.09 37.47 -13.41
CA ARG A 134 -38.24 37.86 -12.56
C ARG A 134 -37.94 39.16 -11.80
N GLN A 135 -36.75 39.27 -11.21
CA GLN A 135 -36.33 40.46 -10.47
C GLN A 135 -36.24 41.69 -11.39
N LYS A 136 -35.74 41.51 -12.61
CA LYS A 136 -35.68 42.58 -13.62
C LYS A 136 -37.08 43.06 -14.04
N LYS A 137 -38.03 42.14 -14.27
CA LYS A 137 -39.44 42.49 -14.55
C LYS A 137 -40.10 43.22 -13.39
N LEU A 138 -39.83 42.81 -12.15
CA LEU A 138 -40.33 43.51 -10.95
C LEU A 138 -39.78 44.94 -10.86
N LEU A 139 -38.48 45.12 -11.09
CA LEU A 139 -37.85 46.45 -11.13
C LEU A 139 -38.46 47.35 -12.21
N GLU A 140 -38.74 46.81 -13.39
CA GLU A 140 -39.35 47.54 -14.50
C GLU A 140 -40.81 47.94 -14.21
N ASN A 141 -41.58 47.03 -13.58
CA ASN A 141 -42.93 47.31 -13.10
C ASN A 141 -42.95 48.39 -11.99
N ILE A 142 -42.02 48.32 -11.04
CA ILE A 142 -41.90 49.34 -9.98
C ILE A 142 -41.54 50.69 -10.59
N LYS A 143 -40.58 50.73 -11.53
CA LYS A 143 -40.15 51.96 -12.20
C LYS A 143 -41.30 52.63 -12.95
N SER A 144 -42.08 51.86 -13.71
CA SER A 144 -43.25 52.38 -14.43
C SER A 144 -44.37 52.86 -13.50
N LEU A 145 -44.55 52.28 -12.32
CA LEU A 145 -45.54 52.75 -11.33
C LEU A 145 -45.10 54.03 -10.60
N VAL A 146 -43.79 54.16 -10.33
CA VAL A 146 -43.20 55.38 -9.74
C VAL A 146 -43.29 56.56 -10.71
N GLU A 147 -43.04 56.33 -12.01
CA GLU A 147 -43.19 57.36 -13.06
C GLU A 147 -44.65 57.83 -13.26
N ASN A 148 -45.63 57.03 -12.83
CA ASN A 148 -47.06 57.34 -12.94
C ASN A 148 -47.71 57.83 -11.62
N GLU A 149 -46.91 58.18 -10.60
CA GLU A 149 -47.35 58.69 -9.27
C GLU A 149 -48.38 57.80 -8.51
N LYS A 150 -48.47 56.50 -8.83
CA LYS A 150 -49.40 55.56 -8.17
C LYS A 150 -48.76 54.90 -6.94
N TYR A 151 -48.55 55.69 -5.90
CA TYR A 151 -47.85 55.27 -4.67
C TYR A 151 -48.51 54.10 -3.91
N ASP A 152 -49.85 53.99 -3.94
CA ASP A 152 -50.56 52.90 -3.26
C ASP A 152 -50.36 51.53 -3.92
N ASP A 153 -50.17 51.50 -5.24
CA ASP A 153 -49.90 50.25 -5.98
C ASP A 153 -48.46 49.76 -5.75
N VAL A 154 -47.50 50.69 -5.61
CA VAL A 154 -46.11 50.37 -5.26
C VAL A 154 -46.02 49.71 -3.88
N LYS A 155 -46.83 50.19 -2.91
CA LYS A 155 -46.85 49.65 -1.54
C LYS A 155 -47.38 48.20 -1.51
N ARG A 156 -48.41 47.89 -2.30
CA ARG A 156 -48.95 46.51 -2.46
C ARG A 156 -47.93 45.55 -3.10
N ILE A 157 -47.15 46.01 -4.07
CA ILE A 157 -46.13 45.17 -4.73
C ILE A 157 -44.97 44.87 -3.77
N ILE A 158 -44.56 45.84 -2.95
CA ILE A 158 -43.52 45.65 -1.93
C ILE A 158 -43.99 44.69 -0.82
N GLU A 159 -45.25 44.76 -0.40
CA GLU A 159 -45.82 43.82 0.57
C GLU A 159 -45.90 42.39 0.02
N ASN A 160 -46.35 42.23 -1.23
CA ASN A 160 -46.40 40.91 -1.88
C ASN A 160 -45.00 40.31 -2.11
N ALA A 161 -43.99 41.15 -2.40
CA ALA A 161 -42.61 40.71 -2.57
C ALA A 161 -41.92 40.30 -1.24
N LYS A 162 -42.43 40.74 -0.08
CA LYS A 162 -41.94 40.28 1.24
C LYS A 162 -42.46 38.89 1.62
N THR A 163 -43.61 38.48 1.09
CA THR A 163 -44.15 37.12 1.28
C THR A 163 -43.50 36.09 0.37
N ASP A 164 -42.93 36.51 -0.76
CA ASP A 164 -42.15 35.67 -1.68
C ASP A 164 -40.66 35.67 -1.32
N GLU A 165 -40.32 35.61 -0.02
CA GLU A 165 -38.94 35.45 0.42
C GLU A 165 -38.41 34.13 -0.17
N ILE A 166 -37.62 34.26 -1.24
CA ILE A 166 -36.89 33.15 -1.84
C ILE A 166 -35.97 32.65 -0.73
N GLU A 167 -36.36 31.55 -0.09
CA GLU A 167 -35.45 30.75 0.73
C GLU A 167 -34.26 30.42 -0.17
N LEU A 168 -33.16 31.15 0.00
CA LEU A 168 -31.89 30.78 -0.61
C LEU A 168 -31.62 29.34 -0.18
N PRO A 169 -31.49 28.38 -1.11
CA PRO A 169 -31.21 27.01 -0.75
C PRO A 169 -29.96 27.03 0.13
N ASN A 170 -30.12 26.56 1.35
CA ASN A 170 -29.06 26.51 2.34
C ASN A 170 -27.86 25.81 1.70
N MET A 171 -26.81 26.56 1.34
CA MET A 171 -25.64 26.02 0.64
C MET A 171 -24.91 24.95 1.47
N ALA A 172 -25.24 24.80 2.75
CA ALA A 172 -24.82 23.67 3.59
C ALA A 172 -25.32 22.30 3.07
N ASN A 173 -26.40 22.26 2.27
CA ASN A 173 -26.97 21.03 1.71
C ASN A 173 -26.48 20.71 0.29
N ILE A 174 -25.71 21.58 -0.35
CA ILE A 174 -25.24 21.42 -1.75
C ILE A 174 -23.83 20.79 -1.81
N ILE A 175 -23.11 20.69 -0.69
CA ILE A 175 -22.06 19.68 -0.59
C ILE A 175 -22.83 18.37 -0.55
N PRO A 176 -22.74 17.49 -1.56
CA PRO A 176 -23.34 16.17 -1.42
C PRO A 176 -22.73 15.63 -0.13
N GLU A 177 -23.58 15.25 0.82
CA GLU A 177 -23.20 14.26 1.81
C GLU A 177 -22.67 13.09 0.99
N MET A 178 -21.36 13.09 0.72
CA MET A 178 -20.64 11.91 0.34
C MET A 178 -20.89 11.02 1.54
N LYS A 179 -21.89 10.15 1.39
CA LYS A 179 -22.14 8.99 2.23
C LYS A 179 -20.96 8.02 2.03
N VAL A 180 -19.74 8.48 2.24
CA VAL A 180 -18.63 7.65 2.62
C VAL A 180 -18.87 7.40 4.10
N HIS A 181 -19.79 6.48 4.37
CA HIS A 181 -20.05 5.92 5.69
C HIS A 181 -18.87 5.00 6.09
N LYS A 182 -17.63 5.50 5.96
CA LYS A 182 -16.50 5.01 6.73
C LYS A 182 -16.33 5.99 7.87
N MET A 183 -17.09 5.73 8.93
CA MET A 183 -16.85 6.39 10.21
C MET A 183 -15.35 6.33 10.48
N LEU A 184 -14.75 7.49 10.73
CA LEU A 184 -13.38 7.58 11.23
C LEU A 184 -13.29 6.58 12.40
N PRO A 185 -12.30 5.66 12.43
CA PRO A 185 -12.20 4.69 13.51
C PRO A 185 -12.34 5.40 14.87
N GLN A 186 -13.23 4.90 15.73
CA GLN A 186 -13.54 5.55 17.00
C GLN A 186 -12.24 5.84 17.76
N GLY A 187 -12.02 7.11 18.11
CA GLY A 187 -10.83 7.58 18.82
C GLY A 187 -9.61 7.92 17.97
N LEU A 188 -9.61 7.71 16.64
CA LEU A 188 -8.49 8.15 15.78
C LEU A 188 -8.35 9.68 15.82
N TYR A 189 -9.47 10.38 15.74
CA TYR A 189 -9.52 11.84 15.83
C TYR A 189 -8.96 12.34 17.17
N ASP A 190 -9.37 11.74 18.29
CA ASP A 190 -8.90 12.15 19.62
C ASP A 190 -7.42 11.86 19.82
N LYS A 191 -6.93 10.72 19.30
CA LYS A 191 -5.50 10.38 19.29
C LYS A 191 -4.69 11.40 18.48
N ALA A 192 -5.16 11.76 17.28
CA ALA A 192 -4.55 12.78 16.46
C ALA A 192 -4.55 14.15 17.14
N LYS A 193 -5.68 14.55 17.71
CA LYS A 193 -5.81 15.80 18.47
C LYS A 193 -4.80 15.86 19.61
N LYS A 194 -4.71 14.79 20.42
CA LYS A 194 -3.75 14.69 21.52
C LYS A 194 -2.30 14.71 21.04
N HIS A 195 -2.00 13.99 19.97
CA HIS A 195 -0.64 13.86 19.44
C HIS A 195 -0.14 15.17 18.81
N LEU A 196 -0.97 15.87 18.05
CA LEU A 196 -0.64 17.18 17.50
C LEU A 196 -0.40 18.20 18.63
N ARG A 197 -1.23 18.16 19.68
CA ARG A 197 -1.09 19.03 20.86
C ARG A 197 0.23 18.81 21.61
N SER A 198 0.67 17.56 21.75
CA SER A 198 1.88 17.20 22.50
C SER A 198 3.17 17.49 21.73
N ASN A 199 3.16 17.35 20.41
CA ASN A 199 4.39 17.41 19.61
C ASN A 199 4.65 18.76 18.95
N PHE A 200 3.64 19.65 18.85
CA PHE A 200 3.79 20.91 18.13
C PHE A 200 3.45 22.15 18.95
N ARG A 201 4.11 23.25 18.58
CA ARG A 201 3.88 24.59 19.11
C ARG A 201 2.71 25.25 18.37
N GLU A 202 2.12 26.27 18.99
CA GLU A 202 1.11 27.09 18.33
C GLU A 202 1.71 27.79 17.11
N ASN A 203 0.95 27.85 16.01
CA ASN A 203 1.36 28.40 14.72
C ASN A 203 2.57 27.69 14.09
N HIS A 204 2.82 26.42 14.44
CA HIS A 204 3.77 25.63 13.68
C HIS A 204 3.20 25.39 12.28
N ALA A 205 4.01 25.73 11.28
CA ALA A 205 3.66 25.62 9.88
C ALA A 205 4.35 24.42 9.24
N PHE A 206 3.64 23.74 8.35
CA PHE A 206 4.16 22.64 7.55
C PHE A 206 3.77 22.86 6.09
N MET A 207 4.56 22.34 5.17
CA MET A 207 4.06 22.14 3.81
C MET A 207 3.00 21.01 3.82
N HIS A 208 1.99 21.09 2.96
CA HIS A 208 0.92 20.09 2.90
C HIS A 208 1.45 18.65 2.80
N ASP A 209 2.39 18.42 1.90
CA ASP A 209 3.01 17.11 1.70
C ASP A 209 3.78 16.61 2.92
N GLU A 210 4.45 17.53 3.63
CA GLU A 210 5.18 17.20 4.86
C GLU A 210 4.23 16.82 5.98
N PHE A 211 3.11 17.53 6.11
CA PHE A 211 2.09 17.23 7.10
C PHE A 211 1.39 15.89 6.81
N MET A 212 1.05 15.63 5.54
CA MET A 212 0.45 14.36 5.14
C MET A 212 1.41 13.19 5.34
N ARG A 213 2.70 13.38 5.03
CA ARG A 213 3.75 12.40 5.33
C ARG A 213 3.91 12.20 6.84
N TYR A 214 3.82 13.26 7.64
CA TYR A 214 3.86 13.15 9.09
C TYR A 214 2.68 12.33 9.62
N LEU A 215 1.45 12.61 9.18
CA LEU A 215 0.27 11.84 9.57
C LEU A 215 0.39 10.37 9.18
N SER A 216 0.92 10.07 7.99
CA SER A 216 1.12 8.68 7.57
C SER A 216 2.17 7.95 8.39
N LEU A 217 3.22 8.63 8.87
CA LEU A 217 4.23 8.04 9.75
C LEU A 217 3.66 7.78 11.16
N VAL A 218 2.96 8.75 11.74
CA VAL A 218 2.39 8.63 13.09
C VAL A 218 1.25 7.60 13.13
N PHE A 219 0.42 7.59 12.10
CA PHE A 219 -0.75 6.73 11.97
C PHE A 219 -0.55 5.68 10.89
N PHE A 220 0.63 5.05 10.82
CA PHE A 220 1.01 4.10 9.77
C PHE A 220 0.10 2.88 9.62
N ARG A 221 -0.70 2.56 10.65
CA ARG A 221 -1.69 1.47 10.63
C ARG A 221 -3.02 1.89 10.01
N GLU A 222 -3.21 3.17 9.74
CA GLU A 222 -4.45 3.71 9.18
C GLU A 222 -4.38 3.74 7.66
N SER A 223 -5.53 3.47 7.02
CA SER A 223 -5.62 3.58 5.57
C SER A 223 -5.46 5.03 5.11
N ARG A 224 -4.96 5.23 3.89
CA ARG A 224 -4.86 6.56 3.27
C ARG A 224 -6.22 7.30 3.27
N SER A 225 -7.32 6.55 3.11
CA SER A 225 -8.68 7.09 3.20
C SER A 225 -8.98 7.67 4.59
N ASN A 226 -8.60 6.97 5.66
CA ASN A 226 -8.78 7.44 7.05
C ASN A 226 -7.94 8.68 7.33
N LEU A 227 -6.71 8.74 6.80
CA LEU A 227 -5.84 9.91 6.94
C LEU A 227 -6.42 11.14 6.25
N ASN A 228 -6.98 10.98 5.03
CA ASN A 228 -7.66 12.07 4.33
C ASN A 228 -8.92 12.54 5.07
N HIS A 229 -9.72 11.61 5.62
CA HIS A 229 -10.89 12.00 6.43
C HIS A 229 -10.47 12.69 7.72
N LEU A 230 -9.39 12.25 8.35
CA LEU A 230 -8.83 12.90 9.53
C LEU A 230 -8.37 14.31 9.20
N TYR A 231 -7.66 14.48 8.09
CA TYR A 231 -7.22 15.78 7.58
C TYR A 231 -8.39 16.76 7.38
N LEU A 232 -9.40 16.34 6.62
CA LEU A 232 -10.60 17.14 6.38
C LEU A 232 -11.35 17.49 7.67
N LYS A 233 -11.39 16.55 8.62
CA LYS A 233 -12.02 16.80 9.92
C LYS A 233 -11.22 17.81 10.77
N LEU A 234 -9.89 17.74 10.76
CA LEU A 234 -9.03 18.72 11.43
C LEU A 234 -9.20 20.12 10.82
N LEU A 235 -9.37 20.23 9.49
CA LEU A 235 -9.70 21.49 8.82
C LEU A 235 -11.09 22.01 9.21
N LYS A 236 -12.11 21.14 9.14
CA LYS A 236 -13.50 21.49 9.48
C LYS A 236 -13.61 22.02 10.92
N ASP A 237 -12.86 21.42 11.84
CA ASP A 237 -12.84 21.81 13.25
C ASP A 237 -11.84 22.96 13.54
N ASN A 238 -11.27 23.59 12.50
CA ASN A 238 -10.33 24.71 12.57
C ASN A 238 -9.04 24.44 13.37
N LEU A 239 -8.68 23.17 13.59
CA LEU A 239 -7.45 22.77 14.29
C LEU A 239 -6.20 22.99 13.42
N ILE A 240 -6.39 22.95 12.10
CA ILE A 240 -5.41 23.35 11.10
C ILE A 240 -6.03 24.39 10.17
N LYS A 241 -5.19 25.25 9.59
CA LYS A 241 -5.55 26.22 8.54
C LYS A 241 -4.62 26.05 7.36
N GLU A 242 -5.19 26.09 6.17
CA GLU A 242 -4.42 26.17 4.92
C GLU A 242 -4.22 27.64 4.53
N SER A 243 -3.01 27.97 4.10
CA SER A 243 -2.66 29.22 3.43
C SER A 243 -1.83 28.93 2.20
N LEU A 244 -2.01 29.72 1.14
CA LEU A 244 -1.11 29.66 -0.01
C LEU A 244 0.16 30.46 0.27
N THR A 245 1.31 29.83 0.07
CA THR A 245 2.59 30.51 0.08
C THR A 245 2.74 31.38 -1.17
N PRO A 246 3.69 32.35 -1.18
CA PRO A 246 4.02 33.12 -2.39
C PRO A 246 4.51 32.25 -3.57
N THR A 247 4.96 31.02 -3.31
CA THR A 247 5.38 30.04 -4.33
C THR A 247 4.23 29.23 -4.90
N GLY A 248 3.01 29.39 -4.37
CA GLY A 248 1.81 28.64 -4.80
C GLY A 248 1.61 27.31 -4.07
N ASP A 249 2.43 27.00 -3.07
CA ASP A 249 2.32 25.79 -2.27
C ASP A 249 1.31 25.97 -1.13
N ILE A 250 0.75 24.85 -0.65
CA ILE A 250 -0.18 24.87 0.49
C ILE A 250 0.61 24.71 1.79
N GLU A 251 0.55 25.73 2.64
CA GLU A 251 1.08 25.73 4.00
C GLU A 251 -0.03 25.46 5.01
N ILE A 252 0.24 24.59 5.98
CA ILE A 252 -0.68 24.20 7.03
C ILE A 252 -0.19 24.76 8.36
N THR A 253 -1.01 25.59 9.00
CA THR A 253 -0.73 26.16 10.32
C THR A 253 -1.60 25.52 11.39
N LEU A 254 -0.99 25.05 12.48
CA LEU A 254 -1.71 24.50 13.64
C LEU A 254 -2.29 25.59 14.55
N ASN A 255 -3.58 25.50 14.85
CA ASN A 255 -4.28 26.42 15.76
C ASN A 255 -4.47 25.79 17.14
N LYS A 256 -3.53 26.04 18.06
CA LYS A 256 -3.49 25.40 19.37
C LYS A 256 -4.66 25.79 20.30
N LYS A 257 -5.29 26.95 20.09
CA LYS A 257 -6.39 27.46 20.93
C LYS A 257 -7.64 26.57 20.91
N LEU A 258 -7.81 25.76 19.88
CA LEU A 258 -8.96 24.84 19.72
C LEU A 258 -8.67 23.41 20.24
N PHE A 259 -7.45 23.18 20.76
CA PHE A 259 -7.07 21.92 21.41
C PHE A 259 -7.32 21.91 22.93
N MET A 260 -7.73 23.03 23.51
CA MET A 260 -8.27 23.15 24.87
C MET A 260 -9.74 22.74 24.89
#